data_AF-A0A820FI32-F1
#
_entry.id   AF-A0A820FI32-F1
#
_cell.length_a   1.000
_cell.length_b   1.000
_cell.length_c   1.000
_cell.angle_alpha   90.00
_cell.angle_beta   90.00
_cell.angle_gamma   90.00
#
_symmetry.space_group_name_H-M   'P 1'
#
loop_
_entity.id
_entity.type
_entity.pdbx_description
1 polymer ?
#
loop_
_entity_poly.entity_id
_entity_poly.type
_entity_poly.pdbx_seq_one_letter_code
_entity_poly.pdbx_strand_id
1 'polypeptide(L)'
;EYLLIDEMSMVGLTLLAKLNRIISAAKHVDPQIPFGGVNVIFFGDYLQYRPIYDAPLHTDFSSSSKKKSGKLPTEKEIQQRVARSLILQINCVVKLTQQMRTEDTRYLQLLERLRQGQCNYDDYELLLTRVVGQPSVNSLHESPWNKAPILVFRNEVRTQINHKAAIQNAAQLNCAPIVCVAQDTCKGKPIEDPILRKKLLELSDSKTEHLSGLLPLVPGMPVILTQNIAIELGLINGMKGIFRQLVYQADSVSTDALSNIFPNNTQYVYRPSYALIEIIRSKIECNLENLQPKPVPIP
;
A
#
# COMPACT_ATOMS: atom_id res chain seq x y z
N GLU A 1 8.31 -28.35 6.39
CA GLU A 1 8.26 -26.88 6.52
C GLU A 1 7.75 -26.28 5.22
N TYR A 2 6.89 -25.26 5.27
CA TYR A 2 6.32 -24.62 4.09
C TYR A 2 6.56 -23.11 4.13
N LEU A 3 6.89 -22.54 2.98
CA LEU A 3 6.94 -21.11 2.74
C LEU A 3 5.85 -20.75 1.74
N LEU A 4 4.92 -19.90 2.13
CA LEU A 4 3.85 -19.41 1.27
C LEU A 4 4.20 -17.99 0.84
N ILE A 5 4.15 -17.72 -0.46
CA ILE A 5 4.39 -16.38 -1.01
C ILE A 5 3.21 -16.03 -1.89
N ASP A 6 2.46 -15.01 -1.47
CA ASP A 6 1.34 -14.47 -2.23
C ASP A 6 1.76 -13.29 -3.13
N GLU A 7 0.91 -12.94 -4.09
CA GLU A 7 1.13 -11.89 -5.09
C GLU A 7 2.49 -11.99 -5.81
N MET A 8 2.82 -13.22 -6.21
CA MET A 8 4.11 -13.56 -6.83
C MET A 8 4.37 -12.80 -8.14
N SER A 9 3.35 -12.22 -8.79
CA SER A 9 3.53 -11.38 -9.99
C SER A 9 4.33 -10.10 -9.70
N MET A 10 4.29 -9.60 -8.46
CA MET A 10 5.02 -8.41 -8.02
C MET A 10 6.40 -8.74 -7.44
N VAL A 11 6.72 -10.03 -7.26
CA VAL A 11 8.04 -10.48 -6.79
C VAL A 11 9.01 -10.52 -7.98
N GLY A 12 10.06 -9.70 -7.90
CA GLY A 12 11.11 -9.68 -8.90
C GLY A 12 12.19 -10.74 -8.67
N LEU A 13 12.94 -11.05 -9.73
CA LEU A 13 14.01 -12.06 -9.69
C LEU A 13 15.14 -11.71 -8.70
N THR A 14 15.46 -10.43 -8.49
CA THR A 14 16.50 -10.03 -7.53
C THR A 14 16.07 -10.31 -6.10
N LEU A 15 14.80 -9.99 -5.77
CA LEU A 15 14.23 -10.28 -4.45
C LEU A 15 14.18 -11.80 -4.18
N LEU A 16 13.77 -12.57 -5.18
CA LEU A 16 13.70 -14.04 -5.07
C LEU A 16 15.08 -14.67 -4.86
N ALA A 17 16.11 -14.21 -5.59
CA ALA A 17 17.49 -14.67 -5.41
C ALA A 17 17.99 -14.38 -3.98
N LYS A 18 17.71 -13.17 -3.47
CA LYS A 18 18.07 -12.77 -2.11
C LYS A 18 17.38 -13.66 -1.07
N LEU A 19 16.09 -13.95 -1.26
CA LEU A 19 15.33 -14.85 -0.38
C LEU A 19 15.94 -16.25 -0.34
N ASN A 20 16.22 -16.85 -1.50
CA ASN A 20 16.88 -18.15 -1.59
C ASN A 20 18.21 -18.16 -0.82
N ARG A 21 19.06 -17.15 -1.06
CA ARG A 21 20.37 -17.03 -0.38
C ARG A 21 20.23 -16.93 1.13
N ILE A 22 19.29 -16.12 1.63
CA ILE A 22 19.05 -15.95 3.07
C ILE A 22 18.62 -17.28 3.70
N ILE A 23 17.69 -18.00 3.06
CA ILE A 23 17.20 -19.28 3.59
C ILE A 23 18.32 -20.32 3.61
N SER A 24 19.06 -20.48 2.51
CA SER A 24 20.17 -21.44 2.45
C SER A 24 21.26 -21.13 3.50
N ALA A 25 21.59 -19.85 3.68
CA ALA A 25 22.56 -19.42 4.69
C ALA A 25 22.06 -19.69 6.13
N ALA A 26 20.82 -19.33 6.42
CA ALA A 26 20.22 -19.53 7.75
C ALA A 26 20.09 -21.02 8.13
N LYS A 27 19.85 -21.89 7.13
CA LYS A 27 19.76 -23.34 7.34
C LYS A 27 21.11 -24.05 7.30
N HIS A 28 22.21 -23.33 7.01
CA HIS A 28 23.56 -23.90 6.85
C HIS A 28 23.61 -25.06 5.84
N VAL A 29 22.88 -24.92 4.73
CA VAL A 29 22.80 -25.93 3.67
C VAL A 29 23.51 -25.44 2.40
N ASP A 30 23.82 -26.40 1.53
CA ASP A 30 24.43 -26.11 0.23
C ASP A 30 23.57 -25.07 -0.55
N PRO A 31 24.17 -23.95 -1.02
CA PRO A 31 23.48 -22.95 -1.83
C PRO A 31 22.83 -23.50 -3.11
N GLN A 32 23.23 -24.69 -3.58
CA GLN A 32 22.62 -25.37 -4.72
C GLN A 32 21.25 -25.97 -4.40
N ILE A 33 20.93 -26.20 -3.13
CA ILE A 33 19.62 -26.71 -2.72
C ILE A 33 18.61 -25.55 -2.78
N PRO A 34 17.61 -25.61 -3.67
CA PRO A 34 16.59 -24.57 -3.80
C PRO A 34 15.90 -24.30 -2.46
N PHE A 35 15.84 -23.03 -2.07
CA PHE A 35 15.27 -22.52 -0.83
C PHE A 35 15.69 -23.31 0.42
N GLY A 36 16.92 -23.81 0.43
CA GLY A 36 17.45 -24.64 1.51
C GLY A 36 16.58 -25.86 1.87
N GLY A 37 15.90 -26.44 0.87
CA GLY A 37 15.05 -27.62 1.00
C GLY A 37 13.67 -27.34 1.60
N VAL A 38 13.27 -26.07 1.73
CA VAL A 38 11.92 -25.69 2.17
C VAL A 38 10.93 -25.91 1.04
N ASN A 39 9.76 -26.49 1.33
CA ASN A 39 8.68 -26.57 0.36
C ASN A 39 8.09 -25.17 0.14
N VAL A 40 8.17 -24.63 -1.07
CA VAL A 40 7.67 -23.29 -1.37
C VAL A 40 6.39 -23.38 -2.20
N ILE A 41 5.35 -22.65 -1.80
CA ILE A 41 4.09 -22.54 -2.50
C ILE A 41 3.92 -21.07 -2.92
N PHE A 42 3.86 -20.84 -4.22
CA PHE A 42 3.63 -19.52 -4.80
C PHE A 42 2.16 -19.33 -5.15
N PHE A 43 1.59 -18.20 -4.77
CA PHE A 43 0.26 -17.74 -5.18
C PHE A 43 0.38 -16.42 -5.93
N GLY A 44 -0.50 -16.20 -6.89
CA GLY A 44 -0.57 -14.93 -7.59
C GLY A 44 -1.09 -15.05 -9.01
N ASP A 45 -1.23 -13.90 -9.64
CA ASP A 45 -1.76 -13.77 -10.98
C ASP A 45 -0.82 -12.91 -11.84
N TYR A 46 -0.07 -13.56 -12.73
CA TYR A 46 0.93 -12.94 -13.58
C TYR A 46 0.39 -11.93 -14.61
N LEU A 47 -0.94 -11.83 -14.76
CA LEU A 47 -1.58 -10.81 -15.59
C LEU A 47 -1.91 -9.52 -14.81
N GLN A 48 -1.60 -9.46 -13.51
CA GLN A 48 -1.69 -8.23 -12.72
C GLN A 48 -0.43 -7.37 -12.86
N TYR A 49 0.01 -6.71 -11.78
CA TYR A 49 1.18 -5.83 -11.79
C TYR A 49 2.49 -6.62 -11.85
N ARG A 50 3.44 -6.06 -12.60
CA ARG A 50 4.83 -6.49 -12.66
C ARG A 50 5.62 -5.97 -11.46
N PRO A 51 6.76 -6.59 -11.11
CA PRO A 51 7.64 -6.06 -10.08
C PRO A 51 8.09 -4.64 -10.39
N ILE A 52 8.15 -3.79 -9.36
CA ILE A 52 8.63 -2.41 -9.46
C ILE A 52 10.16 -2.41 -9.39
N TYR A 53 10.82 -1.81 -10.38
CA TYR A 53 12.29 -1.70 -10.50
C TYR A 53 13.09 -3.04 -10.50
N ASP A 54 12.43 -4.17 -10.75
CA ASP A 54 13.06 -5.49 -10.86
C ASP A 54 12.55 -6.28 -12.08
N ALA A 55 13.26 -7.34 -12.45
CA ALA A 55 12.91 -8.18 -13.58
C ALA A 55 11.77 -9.16 -13.21
N PRO A 56 10.71 -9.27 -14.05
CA PRO A 56 9.66 -10.28 -13.88
C PRO A 56 10.19 -11.71 -13.89
N LEU A 57 9.44 -12.62 -13.27
CA LEU A 57 9.82 -14.04 -13.16
C LEU A 57 9.88 -14.77 -14.51
N HIS A 58 9.16 -14.26 -15.52
CA HIS A 58 9.16 -14.79 -16.89
C HIS A 58 10.23 -14.13 -17.80
N THR A 59 11.14 -13.32 -17.26
CA THR A 59 12.22 -12.72 -18.06
C THR A 59 13.03 -13.81 -18.77
N ASP A 60 13.19 -13.63 -20.08
CA ASP A 60 14.00 -14.49 -20.92
C ASP A 60 15.42 -13.93 -21.05
N PHE A 61 16.40 -14.71 -20.56
CA PHE A 61 17.82 -14.38 -20.66
C PHE A 61 18.49 -15.00 -21.88
N SER A 62 17.80 -15.84 -22.66
CA SER A 62 18.32 -16.46 -23.89
C SER A 62 18.42 -15.43 -25.03
N SER A 63 17.50 -14.47 -25.07
CA SER A 63 17.43 -13.38 -26.05
C SER A 63 18.50 -12.28 -25.89
N SER A 64 19.51 -12.48 -25.03
CA SER A 64 20.67 -11.57 -24.87
C SER A 64 21.57 -11.48 -26.12
N SER A 65 21.18 -12.15 -27.21
CA SER A 65 21.92 -12.39 -28.45
C SER A 65 21.91 -11.20 -29.43
N LYS A 66 22.18 -9.96 -28.96
CA LYS A 66 22.54 -8.84 -29.88
C LYS A 66 23.22 -7.60 -29.29
N LYS A 67 23.66 -7.54 -28.03
CA LYS A 67 24.41 -6.35 -27.52
C LYS A 67 25.66 -6.70 -26.70
N LYS A 68 26.81 -6.38 -27.31
CA LYS A 68 28.17 -6.19 -26.75
C LYS A 68 28.88 -7.45 -26.24
N SER A 69 29.40 -8.22 -27.20
CA SER A 69 30.51 -9.17 -26.97
C SER A 69 31.64 -8.49 -26.19
N GLY A 70 31.78 -8.82 -24.90
CA GLY A 70 32.93 -8.42 -24.09
C GLY A 70 32.64 -7.91 -22.67
N LYS A 71 31.39 -7.62 -22.29
CA LYS A 71 31.09 -7.20 -20.91
C LYS A 71 30.70 -8.41 -20.06
N LEU A 72 31.42 -8.65 -18.96
CA LEU A 72 31.03 -9.67 -17.98
C LEU A 72 29.66 -9.32 -17.38
N PRO A 73 28.82 -10.34 -17.06
CA PRO A 73 27.56 -10.11 -16.40
C PRO A 73 27.80 -9.48 -15.02
N THR A 74 26.96 -8.51 -14.67
CA THR A 74 26.93 -7.90 -13.35
C THR A 74 26.44 -8.91 -12.31
N GLU A 75 26.78 -8.69 -11.03
CA GLU A 75 26.27 -9.52 -9.94
C GLU A 75 24.73 -9.59 -9.96
N LYS A 76 24.05 -8.47 -10.22
CA LYS A 76 22.59 -8.42 -10.34
C LYS A 76 22.08 -9.37 -11.44
N GLU A 77 22.69 -9.36 -12.62
CA GLU A 77 22.30 -10.25 -13.72
C GLU A 77 22.55 -11.72 -13.39
N ILE A 78 23.65 -12.04 -12.70
CA ILE A 78 23.94 -13.40 -12.21
C ILE A 78 22.84 -13.84 -11.23
N GLN A 79 22.52 -13.01 -10.23
CA GLN A 79 21.48 -13.32 -9.24
C GLN A 79 20.11 -13.52 -9.90
N GLN A 80 19.74 -12.67 -10.86
CA GLN A 80 18.49 -12.82 -11.59
C GLN A 80 18.44 -14.12 -12.41
N ARG A 81 19.56 -14.54 -13.02
CA ARG A 81 19.64 -15.83 -13.73
C ARG A 81 19.52 -17.02 -12.78
N VAL A 82 20.12 -16.95 -11.58
CA VAL A 82 19.94 -17.98 -10.53
C VAL A 82 18.47 -18.06 -10.13
N ALA A 83 17.82 -16.93 -9.80
CA ALA A 83 16.39 -16.93 -9.48
C ALA A 83 15.52 -17.45 -10.61
N ARG A 84 15.88 -17.16 -11.88
CA ARG A 84 15.16 -17.70 -13.03
C ARG A 84 15.26 -19.22 -13.09
N SER A 85 16.44 -19.78 -12.80
CA SER A 85 16.63 -21.23 -12.67
C SER A 85 15.75 -21.83 -11.58
N LEU A 86 15.62 -21.17 -10.41
CA LEU A 86 14.71 -21.62 -9.35
C LEU A 86 13.25 -21.66 -9.81
N ILE A 87 12.79 -20.64 -10.53
CA ILE A 87 11.43 -20.61 -11.09
C ILE A 87 11.21 -21.73 -12.12
N LEU A 88 12.23 -22.08 -12.91
CA LEU A 88 12.14 -23.19 -13.87
C LEU A 88 12.10 -24.57 -13.21
N GLN A 89 12.47 -24.68 -11.94
CA GLN A 89 12.42 -25.91 -11.16
C GLN A 89 11.06 -26.14 -10.46
N ILE A 90 10.08 -25.25 -10.66
CA ILE A 90 8.71 -25.46 -10.17
C ILE A 90 8.17 -26.76 -10.77
N ASN A 91 7.83 -27.72 -9.90
CA ASN A 91 7.43 -29.08 -10.29
C ASN A 91 5.92 -29.28 -10.39
N CYS A 92 5.12 -28.31 -9.92
CA CYS A 92 3.66 -28.38 -9.92
C CYS A 92 3.08 -26.99 -10.15
N VAL A 93 2.10 -26.91 -11.05
CA VAL A 93 1.32 -25.69 -11.31
C VAL A 93 -0.16 -26.06 -11.25
N VAL A 94 -0.89 -25.40 -10.36
CA VAL A 94 -2.35 -25.55 -10.24
C VAL A 94 -3.00 -24.26 -10.69
N LYS A 95 -3.88 -24.36 -11.70
CA LYS A 95 -4.67 -23.21 -12.19
C LYS A 95 -6.07 -23.28 -11.61
N LEU A 96 -6.42 -22.29 -10.80
CA LEU A 96 -7.81 -22.09 -10.35
C LEU A 96 -8.62 -21.46 -11.48
N THR A 97 -9.77 -22.03 -11.79
CA THR A 97 -10.65 -21.59 -12.89
C THR A 97 -11.98 -21.03 -12.42
N GLN A 98 -12.43 -21.38 -11.22
CA GLN A 98 -13.68 -20.90 -10.65
C GLN A 98 -13.49 -19.50 -10.04
N GLN A 99 -14.31 -18.55 -10.48
CA GLN A 99 -14.33 -17.19 -9.96
C GLN A 99 -15.33 -17.11 -8.78
N MET A 100 -14.87 -16.58 -7.64
CA MET A 100 -15.65 -16.53 -6.39
C MET A 100 -15.93 -15.10 -5.88
N ARG A 101 -15.53 -14.06 -6.62
CA ARG A 101 -15.64 -12.65 -6.21
C ARG A 101 -16.91 -11.98 -6.70
N THR A 102 -17.53 -12.46 -7.78
CA THR A 102 -18.77 -11.89 -8.32
C THR A 102 -19.68 -12.98 -8.87
N GLU A 103 -20.98 -12.82 -8.64
CA GLU A 103 -22.03 -13.69 -9.20
C GLU A 103 -22.61 -13.10 -10.50
N ASP A 104 -22.25 -11.86 -10.85
CA ASP A 104 -22.70 -11.18 -12.07
C ASP A 104 -22.03 -11.80 -13.29
N THR A 105 -22.80 -12.59 -14.03
CA THR A 105 -22.33 -13.31 -15.21
C THR A 105 -21.88 -12.36 -16.33
N ARG A 106 -22.57 -11.22 -16.51
CA ARG A 106 -22.23 -10.25 -17.57
C ARG A 106 -20.92 -9.56 -17.25
N TYR A 107 -20.68 -9.24 -15.98
CA TYR A 107 -19.41 -8.66 -15.54
C TYR A 107 -18.27 -9.68 -15.58
N LEU A 108 -18.53 -10.95 -15.23
CA LEU A 108 -17.53 -12.01 -15.32
C LEU A 108 -17.03 -12.19 -16.76
N GLN A 109 -17.94 -12.26 -17.74
CA GLN A 109 -17.59 -12.34 -19.16
C GLN A 109 -16.73 -11.17 -19.64
N LEU A 110 -17.02 -9.95 -19.15
CA LEU A 110 -16.18 -8.78 -19.42
C LEU A 110 -14.77 -8.99 -18.84
N LEU A 111 -14.65 -9.41 -17.58
CA LEU A 111 -13.36 -9.61 -16.92
C LEU A 111 -12.51 -10.69 -17.61
N GLU A 112 -13.13 -11.77 -18.10
CA GLU A 112 -12.46 -12.82 -18.86
C GLU A 112 -11.90 -12.30 -20.19
N ARG A 113 -12.69 -11.52 -20.94
CA ARG A 113 -12.22 -10.87 -22.18
C ARG A 113 -11.14 -9.83 -21.92
N LEU A 114 -11.30 -9.01 -20.87
CA LEU A 114 -10.32 -8.02 -20.46
C LEU A 114 -8.97 -8.67 -20.15
N ARG A 115 -9.00 -9.81 -19.44
CA ARG A 115 -7.80 -10.60 -19.12
C ARG A 115 -7.05 -11.09 -20.35
N GLN A 116 -7.76 -11.38 -21.46
CA GLN A 116 -7.17 -11.80 -22.72
C GLN A 116 -6.86 -10.64 -23.68
N GLY A 117 -7.22 -9.41 -23.32
CA GLY A 117 -7.13 -8.27 -24.24
C GLY A 117 -8.13 -8.34 -25.40
N GLN A 118 -9.28 -8.99 -25.19
CA GLN A 118 -10.32 -9.25 -26.19
C GLN A 118 -11.64 -8.53 -25.89
N CYS A 119 -11.60 -7.39 -25.16
CA CYS A 119 -12.80 -6.60 -24.90
C CYS A 119 -13.49 -6.20 -26.21
N ASN A 120 -14.82 -6.23 -26.20
CA ASN A 120 -15.65 -5.81 -27.33
C ASN A 120 -16.40 -4.50 -27.03
N TYR A 121 -17.18 -4.03 -28.01
CA TYR A 121 -17.94 -2.79 -27.86
C TYR A 121 -18.99 -2.88 -26.73
N ASP A 122 -19.62 -4.04 -26.53
CA ASP A 122 -20.60 -4.23 -25.45
C ASP A 122 -19.96 -4.11 -24.06
N ASP A 123 -18.69 -4.50 -23.91
CA ASP A 123 -17.93 -4.31 -22.67
C ASP A 123 -17.65 -2.84 -22.38
N TYR A 124 -17.34 -2.08 -23.42
CA TYR A 124 -17.17 -0.63 -23.33
C TYR A 124 -18.47 0.05 -22.89
N GLU A 125 -19.59 -0.27 -23.54
CA GLU A 125 -20.92 0.25 -23.18
C GLU A 125 -21.30 -0.11 -21.74
N LEU A 126 -21.03 -1.35 -21.29
CA LEU A 126 -21.26 -1.75 -19.91
C LEU A 126 -20.48 -0.89 -18.92
N LEU A 127 -19.20 -0.59 -19.20
CA LEU A 127 -18.39 0.26 -18.34
C LEU A 127 -18.87 1.72 -18.35
N LEU A 128 -19.38 2.23 -19.47
CA LEU A 128 -19.97 3.56 -19.55
C LEU A 128 -21.16 3.74 -18.60
N THR A 129 -21.95 2.68 -18.36
CA THR A 129 -23.05 2.73 -17.37
C THR A 129 -22.59 3.00 -15.93
N ARG A 130 -21.28 2.90 -15.66
CA ARG A 130 -20.67 3.09 -14.33
C ARG A 130 -19.89 4.40 -14.22
N VAL A 131 -19.87 5.22 -15.26
CA VAL A 131 -19.31 6.58 -15.20
C VAL A 131 -20.20 7.46 -14.36
N VAL A 132 -19.62 8.37 -13.57
CA VAL A 132 -20.39 9.34 -12.77
C VAL A 132 -20.89 10.46 -13.67
N GLY A 133 -22.18 10.78 -13.60
CA GLY A 133 -22.87 11.76 -14.43
C GLY A 133 -24.22 11.25 -14.94
N GLN A 134 -24.94 12.07 -15.71
CA GLN A 134 -26.14 11.63 -16.43
C GLN A 134 -25.73 10.88 -17.70
N PRO A 135 -26.36 9.72 -18.04
CA PRO A 135 -27.58 9.14 -17.46
C PRO A 135 -27.36 8.07 -16.37
N SER A 136 -26.13 7.93 -15.84
CA SER A 136 -25.70 6.82 -14.98
C SER A 136 -25.68 7.19 -13.48
N VAL A 137 -24.50 7.24 -12.84
CA VAL A 137 -24.38 7.47 -11.39
C VAL A 137 -24.44 8.97 -11.12
N ASN A 138 -25.56 9.45 -10.57
CA ASN A 138 -25.77 10.88 -10.35
C ASN A 138 -24.81 11.52 -9.32
N SER A 139 -24.42 10.78 -8.28
CA SER A 139 -23.62 11.32 -7.18
C SER A 139 -22.81 10.24 -6.48
N LEU A 140 -21.59 10.60 -6.05
CA LEU A 140 -20.75 9.77 -5.17
C LEU A 140 -20.99 10.04 -3.69
N HIS A 141 -21.84 11.02 -3.34
CA HIS A 141 -22.14 11.38 -1.95
C HIS A 141 -23.18 10.47 -1.29
N GLU A 142 -23.83 9.61 -2.07
CA GLU A 142 -24.87 8.70 -1.60
C GLU A 142 -24.31 7.29 -1.35
N SER A 143 -24.99 6.53 -0.48
CA SER A 143 -24.66 5.13 -0.22
C SER A 143 -24.95 4.27 -1.46
N PRO A 144 -24.10 3.29 -1.81
CA PRO A 144 -22.90 2.84 -1.09
C PRO A 144 -21.60 3.58 -1.47
N TRP A 145 -21.65 4.47 -2.45
CA TRP A 145 -20.47 5.13 -3.04
C TRP A 145 -19.73 6.05 -2.06
N ASN A 146 -20.46 6.68 -1.14
CA ASN A 146 -19.90 7.54 -0.11
C ASN A 146 -18.94 6.84 0.87
N LYS A 147 -18.92 5.50 0.87
CA LYS A 147 -18.00 4.67 1.67
C LYS A 147 -17.05 3.86 0.80
N ALA A 148 -17.13 3.98 -0.52
CA ALA A 148 -16.29 3.21 -1.43
C ALA A 148 -14.84 3.73 -1.42
N PRO A 149 -13.84 2.83 -1.46
CA PRO A 149 -12.46 3.26 -1.66
C PRO A 149 -12.28 3.86 -3.06
N ILE A 150 -11.54 4.97 -3.14
CA ILE A 150 -11.18 5.60 -4.41
C ILE A 150 -9.78 5.11 -4.80
N LEU A 151 -9.65 4.56 -6.01
CA LEU A 151 -8.39 4.14 -6.59
C LEU A 151 -7.92 5.17 -7.61
N VAL A 152 -6.66 5.59 -7.50
CA VAL A 152 -6.03 6.53 -8.42
C VAL A 152 -4.62 6.08 -8.75
N PHE A 153 -4.12 6.49 -9.92
CA PHE A 153 -2.79 6.09 -10.40
C PHE A 153 -1.62 6.79 -9.68
N ARG A 154 -1.83 7.99 -9.14
CA ARG A 154 -0.77 8.83 -8.57
C ARG A 154 -0.99 9.08 -7.08
N ASN A 155 0.07 8.92 -6.29
CA ASN A 155 0.06 9.19 -4.85
C ASN A 155 -0.34 10.65 -4.54
N GLU A 156 0.14 11.60 -5.34
CA GLU A 156 -0.20 13.03 -5.20
C GLU A 156 -1.72 13.28 -5.26
N VAL A 157 -2.39 12.62 -6.21
CA VAL A 157 -3.85 12.72 -6.38
C VAL A 157 -4.57 12.07 -5.20
N ARG A 158 -4.10 10.89 -4.75
CA ARG A 158 -4.63 10.19 -3.58
C ARG A 158 -4.58 11.09 -2.34
N THR A 159 -3.43 11.72 -2.10
CA THR A 159 -3.20 12.60 -0.96
C THR A 159 -4.11 13.82 -1.02
N GLN A 160 -4.23 14.47 -2.18
CA GLN A 160 -5.15 15.60 -2.36
C GLN A 160 -6.63 15.22 -2.13
N ILE A 161 -7.07 14.06 -2.64
CA ILE A 161 -8.44 13.57 -2.43
C ILE A 161 -8.67 13.31 -0.93
N ASN A 162 -7.74 12.62 -0.26
CA ASN A 162 -7.83 12.34 1.17
C ASN A 162 -7.86 13.62 2.02
N HIS A 163 -7.03 14.62 1.69
CA HIS A 163 -7.04 15.91 2.40
C HIS A 163 -8.38 16.63 2.23
N LYS A 164 -8.92 16.68 1.00
CA LYS A 164 -10.24 17.27 0.75
C LYS A 164 -11.34 16.53 1.50
N ALA A 165 -11.32 15.19 1.49
CA ALA A 165 -12.29 14.37 2.21
C ALA A 165 -12.21 14.59 3.73
N ALA A 166 -11.00 14.69 4.30
CA ALA A 166 -10.83 15.00 5.72
C ALA A 166 -11.40 16.37 6.07
N ILE A 167 -11.09 17.42 5.30
CA ILE A 167 -11.62 18.78 5.53
C ILE A 167 -13.15 18.81 5.42
N GLN A 168 -13.73 18.14 4.40
CA GLN A 168 -15.18 18.04 4.23
C GLN A 168 -15.83 17.31 5.40
N ASN A 169 -15.24 16.21 5.88
CA ASN A 169 -15.75 15.49 7.04
C ASN A 169 -15.68 16.34 8.32
N ALA A 170 -14.60 17.12 8.51
CA ALA A 170 -14.48 18.04 9.65
C ALA A 170 -15.62 19.08 9.64
N ALA A 171 -15.92 19.64 8.47
CA ALA A 171 -17.02 20.59 8.30
C ALA A 171 -18.39 19.94 8.57
N GLN A 172 -18.63 18.72 8.09
CA GLN A 172 -19.88 17.98 8.35
C GLN A 172 -20.08 17.65 9.84
N LEU A 173 -19.00 17.35 10.55
CA LEU A 173 -19.00 17.08 11.99
C LEU A 173 -18.99 18.37 12.84
N ASN A 174 -18.93 19.55 12.21
CA ASN A 174 -18.76 20.84 12.88
C ASN A 174 -17.57 20.86 13.86
N CYS A 175 -16.45 20.24 13.48
CA CYS A 175 -15.24 20.22 14.30
C CYS A 175 -14.06 20.88 13.59
N ALA A 176 -13.13 21.43 14.37
CA ALA A 176 -11.84 21.87 13.85
C ALA A 176 -11.01 20.66 13.40
N PRO A 177 -10.46 20.63 12.17
CA PRO A 177 -9.53 19.59 11.78
C PRO A 177 -8.24 19.71 12.59
N ILE A 178 -7.67 18.56 12.96
CA ILE A 178 -6.35 18.48 13.57
C ILE A 178 -5.36 18.11 12.47
N VAL A 179 -4.27 18.85 12.35
CA VAL A 179 -3.18 18.53 11.41
C VAL A 179 -1.96 18.13 12.22
N CYS A 180 -1.57 16.87 12.11
CA CYS A 180 -0.30 16.40 12.63
C CYS A 180 0.82 16.87 11.69
N VAL A 181 1.77 17.63 12.23
CA VAL A 181 2.87 18.23 11.48
C VAL A 181 4.11 17.36 11.61
N ALA A 182 4.71 17.00 10.48
CA ALA A 182 5.94 16.23 10.46
C ALA A 182 7.11 16.97 11.12
N GLN A 183 8.02 16.18 11.68
CA GLN A 183 9.28 16.67 12.24
C GLN A 183 10.44 16.17 11.40
N ASP A 184 11.02 17.08 10.62
CA ASP A 184 12.15 16.76 9.75
C ASP A 184 13.48 16.98 10.47
N THR A 185 14.41 16.02 10.29
CA THR A 185 15.76 16.12 10.82
C THR A 185 16.79 15.87 9.72
N CYS A 186 17.95 16.52 9.81
CA CYS A 186 19.11 16.25 8.98
C CYS A 186 20.27 15.81 9.86
N LYS A 187 20.76 14.58 9.66
CA LYS A 187 21.80 13.97 10.50
C LYS A 187 21.46 14.02 12.00
N GLY A 188 20.20 13.80 12.34
CA GLY A 188 19.68 13.79 13.72
C GLY A 188 19.44 15.17 14.34
N LYS A 189 19.70 16.26 13.62
CA LYS A 189 19.40 17.63 14.09
C LYS A 189 18.11 18.15 13.47
N PRO A 190 17.21 18.79 14.24
CA PRO A 190 16.00 19.38 13.70
C PRO A 190 16.34 20.47 12.69
N ILE A 191 15.51 20.61 11.67
CA ILE A 191 15.65 21.66 10.66
C ILE A 191 14.98 22.94 11.17
N GLU A 192 15.80 23.92 11.54
CA GLU A 192 15.34 25.19 12.13
C GLU A 192 14.99 26.27 11.09
N ASP A 193 15.54 26.19 9.88
CA ASP A 193 15.26 27.17 8.82
C ASP A 193 13.77 27.12 8.43
N PRO A 194 13.00 28.20 8.65
CA PRO A 194 11.56 28.21 8.42
C PRO A 194 11.20 28.07 6.94
N ILE A 195 12.03 28.57 6.02
CA ILE A 195 11.80 28.48 4.58
C ILE A 195 11.99 27.03 4.13
N LEU A 196 13.07 26.39 4.60
CA LEU A 196 13.33 24.99 4.27
C LEU A 196 12.26 24.07 4.87
N ARG A 197 11.90 24.28 6.14
CA ARG A 197 10.85 23.51 6.81
C ARG A 197 9.53 23.60 6.07
N LYS A 198 9.10 24.80 5.68
CA LYS A 198 7.88 24.98 4.90
C LYS A 198 7.92 24.19 3.58
N LYS A 199 9.04 24.26 2.85
CA LYS A 199 9.22 23.51 1.60
C LYS A 199 9.15 22.00 1.81
N LEU A 200 9.70 21.48 2.91
CA LEU A 200 9.65 20.05 3.23
C LEU A 200 8.22 19.60 3.55
N LEU A 201 7.48 20.38 4.33
CA LEU A 201 6.08 20.10 4.65
C LEU A 201 5.17 20.07 3.41
N GLU A 202 5.52 20.82 2.37
CA GLU A 202 4.80 20.89 1.09
C GLU A 202 5.24 19.81 0.08
N LEU A 203 6.27 19.01 0.39
CA LEU A 203 6.67 17.92 -0.49
C LEU A 203 5.59 16.84 -0.59
N SER A 204 5.51 16.24 -1.77
CA SER A 204 4.69 15.05 -1.99
C SER A 204 5.20 13.90 -1.13
N ASP A 205 4.27 13.11 -0.59
CA ASP A 205 4.54 11.88 0.17
C ASP A 205 5.40 10.88 -0.61
N SER A 206 5.34 10.90 -1.94
CA SER A 206 6.20 10.11 -2.84
C SER A 206 7.70 10.44 -2.72
N LYS A 207 8.05 11.61 -2.18
CA LYS A 207 9.45 12.06 -1.97
C LYS A 207 9.90 11.96 -0.52
N THR A 208 9.00 11.59 0.39
CA THR A 208 9.20 11.57 1.85
C THR A 208 8.80 10.21 2.41
N GLU A 209 9.17 9.12 1.72
CA GLU A 209 8.94 7.74 2.18
C GLU A 209 7.47 7.43 2.54
N HIS A 210 6.53 8.01 1.79
CA HIS A 210 5.08 7.88 2.00
C HIS A 210 4.55 8.55 3.28
N LEU A 211 5.32 9.45 3.89
CA LEU A 211 4.91 10.27 5.03
C LEU A 211 4.46 11.66 4.55
N SER A 212 3.27 12.09 4.95
CA SER A 212 2.79 13.45 4.66
C SER A 212 3.44 14.45 5.61
N GLY A 213 3.91 15.58 5.08
CA GLY A 213 4.37 16.70 5.92
C GLY A 213 3.26 17.27 6.80
N LEU A 214 2.04 17.30 6.28
CA LEU A 214 0.84 17.76 6.98
C LEU A 214 -0.23 16.67 6.87
N LEU A 215 -0.50 15.97 7.97
CA LEU A 215 -1.46 14.87 8.01
C LEU A 215 -2.76 15.35 8.69
N PRO A 216 -3.83 15.64 7.93
CA PRO A 216 -5.13 15.97 8.51
C PRO A 216 -5.77 14.73 9.12
N LEU A 217 -6.26 14.88 10.35
CA LEU A 217 -6.89 13.86 11.16
C LEU A 217 -8.22 14.36 11.69
N VAL A 218 -9.26 13.59 11.45
CA VAL A 218 -10.65 13.89 11.86
C VAL A 218 -11.27 12.64 12.46
N PRO A 219 -11.83 12.71 13.69
CA PRO A 219 -12.45 11.56 14.32
C PRO A 219 -13.46 10.85 13.40
N GLY A 220 -13.37 9.52 13.33
CA GLY A 220 -14.21 8.69 12.47
C GLY A 220 -13.67 8.44 11.06
N MET A 221 -12.57 9.09 10.65
CA MET A 221 -12.00 8.86 9.32
C MET A 221 -11.30 7.48 9.23
N PRO A 222 -11.40 6.80 8.08
CA PRO A 222 -10.64 5.60 7.82
C PRO A 222 -9.15 5.91 7.67
N VAL A 223 -8.31 5.09 8.30
CA VAL A 223 -6.84 5.18 8.23
C VAL A 223 -6.24 3.82 7.91
N ILE A 224 -5.02 3.83 7.38
CA ILE A 224 -4.25 2.63 7.06
C ILE A 224 -2.88 2.77 7.72
N LEU A 225 -2.45 1.76 8.47
CA LEU A 225 -1.09 1.70 8.98
C LEU A 225 -0.11 1.53 7.82
N THR A 226 0.96 2.33 7.81
CA THR A 226 1.99 2.30 6.75
C THR A 226 3.26 1.56 7.17
N GLN A 227 3.35 1.14 8.43
CA GLN A 227 4.53 0.50 9.02
C GLN A 227 4.14 -0.76 9.80
N ASN A 228 5.11 -1.66 9.96
CA ASN A 228 5.00 -2.80 10.85
C ASN A 228 5.43 -2.37 12.25
N ILE A 229 4.45 -2.24 13.16
CA ILE A 229 4.67 -1.76 14.53
C ILE A 229 4.85 -2.94 15.48
N ALA A 230 3.91 -3.87 15.46
CA ALA A 230 3.89 -5.06 16.31
C ALA A 230 3.23 -6.20 15.53
N ILE A 231 4.06 -6.97 14.80
CA ILE A 231 3.60 -8.02 13.86
C ILE A 231 2.85 -9.12 14.62
N GLU A 232 3.34 -9.46 15.81
CA GLU A 232 2.76 -10.43 16.73
C GLU A 232 1.34 -10.05 17.21
N LEU A 233 1.05 -8.75 17.29
CA LEU A 233 -0.29 -8.22 17.61
C LEU A 233 -1.14 -7.96 16.36
N GLY A 234 -0.57 -8.20 15.17
CA GLY A 234 -1.20 -7.92 13.89
C GLY A 234 -1.12 -6.45 13.44
N LEU A 235 -0.39 -5.57 14.14
CA LEU A 235 -0.22 -4.17 13.76
C LEU A 235 0.80 -4.04 12.62
N ILE A 236 0.35 -4.33 11.41
CA ILE A 236 1.18 -4.41 10.20
C ILE A 236 0.79 -3.37 9.15
N ASN A 237 1.71 -3.09 8.24
CA ASN A 237 1.47 -2.24 7.08
C ASN A 237 0.26 -2.78 6.27
N GLY A 238 -0.65 -1.89 5.89
CA GLY A 238 -1.88 -2.20 5.17
C GLY A 238 -3.10 -2.46 6.07
N MET A 239 -2.92 -2.56 7.39
CA MET A 239 -4.04 -2.73 8.32
C MET A 239 -4.92 -1.48 8.34
N LYS A 240 -6.22 -1.68 8.18
CA LYS A 240 -7.24 -0.62 8.22
C LYS A 240 -7.72 -0.38 9.65
N GLY A 241 -7.97 0.87 9.98
CA GLY A 241 -8.59 1.27 11.23
C GLY A 241 -9.43 2.53 11.08
N ILE A 242 -10.08 2.93 12.17
CA ILE A 242 -10.84 4.17 12.29
C ILE A 242 -10.12 5.05 13.30
N PHE A 243 -9.70 6.24 12.86
CA PHE A 243 -9.08 7.20 13.75
C PHE A 243 -10.10 7.73 14.76
N ARG A 244 -9.76 7.73 16.05
CA ARG A 244 -10.64 8.21 17.13
C ARG A 244 -10.15 9.54 17.71
N GLN A 245 -8.87 9.63 18.04
CA GLN A 245 -8.32 10.81 18.70
C GLN A 245 -6.80 10.89 18.51
N LEU A 246 -6.26 12.11 18.47
CA LEU A 246 -4.83 12.37 18.62
C LEU A 246 -4.58 12.81 20.06
N VAL A 247 -3.62 12.19 20.74
CA VAL A 247 -3.21 12.55 22.10
C VAL A 247 -1.92 13.36 22.02
N TYR A 248 -1.91 14.52 22.67
CA TYR A 248 -0.81 15.47 22.63
C TYR A 248 -0.84 16.40 23.85
N GLN A 249 0.26 17.08 24.11
CA GLN A 249 0.36 18.08 25.18
C GLN A 249 -0.06 19.47 24.67
N ALA A 250 -0.60 20.33 25.54
CA ALA A 250 -1.14 21.63 25.15
C ALA A 250 -0.09 22.58 24.54
N ASP A 251 1.18 22.46 24.94
CA ASP A 251 2.33 23.22 24.43
C ASP A 251 2.77 22.79 23.02
N SER A 252 2.20 21.71 22.49
CA SER A 252 2.54 21.17 21.16
C SER A 252 1.63 21.68 20.04
N VAL A 253 0.65 22.54 20.37
CA VAL A 253 -0.37 23.03 19.45
C VAL A 253 -0.04 24.46 19.02
N SER A 254 -0.21 24.75 17.73
CA SER A 254 -0.27 26.11 17.19
C SER A 254 -1.52 26.26 16.33
N THR A 255 -2.08 27.47 16.31
CA THR A 255 -3.16 27.87 15.40
C THR A 255 -2.64 28.70 14.21
N ASP A 256 -1.33 28.92 14.13
CA ASP A 256 -0.72 29.67 13.04
C ASP A 256 -0.83 28.87 11.75
N ALA A 257 -1.41 29.47 10.72
CA ALA A 257 -1.63 28.81 9.45
C ALA A 257 -0.28 28.45 8.78
N LEU A 258 0.00 27.15 8.67
CA LEU A 258 1.15 26.63 7.93
C LEU A 258 0.88 26.45 6.44
N SER A 259 -0.40 26.33 6.07
CA SER A 259 -0.82 26.11 4.69
C SER A 259 -2.18 26.77 4.44
N ASN A 260 -2.35 27.28 3.21
CA ASN A 260 -3.63 27.84 2.74
C ASN A 260 -4.64 26.73 2.36
N ILE A 261 -4.25 25.46 2.48
CA ILE A 261 -5.09 24.31 2.13
C ILE A 261 -6.10 24.01 3.24
N PHE A 262 -5.76 24.31 4.49
CA PHE A 262 -6.60 23.97 5.64
C PHE A 262 -7.41 25.19 6.12
N PRO A 263 -8.60 24.98 6.70
CA PRO A 263 -9.42 26.06 7.27
C PRO A 263 -8.71 26.86 8.36
N ASN A 264 -9.13 28.12 8.59
CA ASN A 264 -8.51 29.00 9.58
C ASN A 264 -8.62 28.51 11.03
N ASN A 265 -9.59 27.65 11.35
CA ASN A 265 -9.77 27.07 12.68
C ASN A 265 -8.96 25.78 12.91
N THR A 266 -8.04 25.44 11.99
CA THR A 266 -7.21 24.22 12.08
C THR A 266 -6.24 24.28 13.25
N GLN A 267 -6.12 23.17 13.98
CA GLN A 267 -5.11 23.01 15.02
C GLN A 267 -3.92 22.23 14.47
N TYR A 268 -2.72 22.83 14.51
CA TYR A 268 -1.49 22.19 14.08
C TYR A 268 -0.73 21.61 15.28
N VAL A 269 -0.50 20.30 15.26
CA VAL A 269 0.13 19.56 16.37
C VAL A 269 1.51 19.08 15.95
N TYR A 270 2.56 19.56 16.62
CA TYR A 270 3.96 19.26 16.26
C TYR A 270 4.57 18.08 17.02
N ARG A 271 4.04 17.74 18.20
CA ARG A 271 4.58 16.71 19.09
C ARG A 271 3.44 15.83 19.62
N PRO A 272 2.76 15.07 18.76
CA PRO A 272 1.78 14.10 19.24
C PRO A 272 2.47 13.04 20.11
N SER A 273 1.77 12.56 21.13
CA SER A 273 2.21 11.43 21.94
C SER A 273 1.84 10.09 21.29
N TYR A 274 0.62 9.98 20.78
CA TYR A 274 0.11 8.84 20.00
C TYR A 274 -1.27 9.15 19.41
N ALA A 275 -1.70 8.38 18.42
CA ALA A 275 -3.06 8.35 17.88
C ALA A 275 -3.83 7.14 18.42
N LEU A 276 -5.08 7.34 18.85
CA LEU A 276 -6.00 6.26 19.19
C LEU A 276 -6.73 5.80 17.92
N ILE A 277 -6.48 4.56 17.52
CA ILE A 277 -7.06 3.96 16.31
C ILE A 277 -7.86 2.71 16.69
N GLU A 278 -9.12 2.67 16.29
CA GLU A 278 -9.93 1.46 16.41
C GLU A 278 -9.64 0.51 15.25
N ILE A 279 -9.20 -0.70 15.57
CA ILE A 279 -8.80 -1.70 14.58
C ILE A 279 -9.92 -2.71 14.40
N ILE A 280 -10.43 -2.83 13.17
CA ILE A 280 -11.62 -3.63 12.84
C ILE A 280 -11.32 -5.15 12.90
N ARG A 281 -10.04 -5.56 12.89
CA ARG A 281 -9.59 -6.98 12.87
C ARG A 281 -8.24 -7.19 13.56
N SER A 282 -8.04 -6.72 14.79
CA SER A 282 -6.82 -7.07 15.52
C SER A 282 -6.96 -8.47 16.13
N LYS A 283 -5.86 -9.23 16.16
CA LYS A 283 -5.73 -10.45 16.99
C LYS A 283 -5.54 -10.10 18.47
N ILE A 284 -5.77 -8.84 18.86
CA ILE A 284 -5.72 -8.40 20.24
C ILE A 284 -7.00 -8.93 20.89
N GLU A 285 -7.00 -10.24 21.17
CA GLU A 285 -7.97 -10.92 22.00
C GLU A 285 -7.75 -10.42 23.44
N CYS A 286 -8.39 -9.31 23.78
CA CYS A 286 -8.86 -9.20 25.15
C CYS A 286 -9.97 -10.25 25.30
N ASN A 287 -9.66 -11.39 25.92
CA ASN A 287 -10.60 -12.46 26.32
C ASN A 287 -11.66 -11.96 27.33
N LEU A 288 -12.48 -11.03 26.89
CA LEU A 288 -13.64 -10.53 27.61
C LEU A 288 -14.71 -10.31 26.54
N GLU A 289 -15.54 -11.33 26.34
CA GLU A 289 -16.60 -11.48 25.32
C GLU A 289 -17.67 -10.35 25.31
N ASN A 290 -17.48 -9.28 26.10
CA ASN A 290 -18.42 -8.17 26.26
C ASN A 290 -17.80 -6.77 26.08
N LEU A 291 -16.57 -6.64 25.56
CA LEU A 291 -15.95 -5.32 25.36
C LEU A 291 -15.93 -4.88 23.89
N GLN A 292 -16.48 -3.67 23.64
CA GLN A 292 -16.44 -2.97 22.36
C GLN A 292 -15.01 -2.88 21.78
N PRO A 293 -14.85 -2.69 20.45
CA PRO A 293 -13.54 -2.50 19.83
C PRO A 293 -12.74 -1.43 20.58
N LYS A 294 -11.68 -1.85 21.29
CA LYS A 294 -10.90 -0.90 22.08
C LYS A 294 -9.94 -0.16 21.14
N PRO A 295 -9.87 1.18 21.21
CA PRO A 295 -8.87 1.93 20.47
C PRO A 295 -7.46 1.52 20.92
N VAL A 296 -6.59 1.28 19.94
CA VAL A 296 -5.18 0.93 20.13
C VAL A 296 -4.35 2.21 20.01
N PRO A 297 -3.44 2.51 20.95
CA PRO A 297 -2.51 3.62 20.82
C PRO A 297 -1.45 3.27 19.77
N ILE A 298 -1.34 4.11 18.74
CA ILE A 298 -0.37 4.03 17.66
C ILE A 298 0.58 5.23 17.81
N PRO A 299 1.89 5.01 17.96
CA PRO A 299 2.87 6.10 18.10
C PRO A 299 2.94 6.98 16.86
#